data_AF-A0A1H9QNA6-F1
#
_entry.id   AF-A0A1H9QNA6-F1
#
_cell.length_a   1.000
_cell.length_b   1.000
_cell.length_c   1.000
_cell.angle_alpha   90.00
_cell.angle_beta   90.00
_cell.angle_gamma   90.00
#
_symmetry.space_group_name_H-M   'P 1'
#
loop_
_entity.id
_entity.type
_entity.pdbx_description
1 polymer ?
#
loop_
_entity_poly.entity_id
_entity_poly.type
_entity_poly.pdbx_seq_one_letter_code
_entity_poly.pdbx_strand_id
1 'polypeptide(L)'
;MVFFKVHVKIDKTNKLERVLSLANNEKNREELSAMIEDIKTKLQVVNGAAIKPEHFSLKKYDDIEEIHAMVMKKDNFSVSEMDAIVSELGSMRDQSDN
;
A
#
# COMPACT_ATOMS: atom_id res chain seq x y z
N MET A 1 -57.23 0.08 12.72
CA MET A 1 -56.69 -0.58 11.51
C MET A 1 -55.19 -0.27 11.45
N VAL A 2 -54.34 -1.10 12.09
CA VAL A 2 -53.44 -2.11 11.47
C VAL A 2 -52.41 -1.45 10.51
N PHE A 3 -51.17 -1.14 10.96
CA PHE A 3 -49.94 -1.95 11.09
C PHE A 3 -49.20 -2.27 9.78
N PHE A 4 -47.86 -2.09 9.84
CA PHE A 4 -46.78 -2.70 9.04
C PHE A 4 -46.56 -2.18 7.60
N LYS A 5 -45.36 -2.13 7.00
CA LYS A 5 -43.91 -2.21 7.34
C LYS A 5 -43.23 -2.17 5.95
N VAL A 6 -41.91 -1.89 5.88
CA VAL A 6 -40.99 -2.27 4.77
C VAL A 6 -40.93 -1.26 3.58
N HIS A 7 -39.79 -0.77 3.06
CA HIS A 7 -38.41 -1.29 2.96
C HIS A 7 -37.37 -0.14 3.06
N VAL A 8 -36.42 -0.24 3.98
CA VAL A 8 -35.05 0.33 3.83
C VAL A 8 -34.25 -0.65 2.98
N LYS A 9 -33.55 -0.17 1.93
CA LYS A 9 -32.41 -0.77 1.17
C LYS A 9 -32.46 -0.21 -0.27
N ILE A 10 -31.47 0.41 -0.93
CA ILE A 10 -30.00 0.33 -1.01
C ILE A 10 -29.59 1.59 -1.83
N ASP A 11 -28.58 2.35 -1.43
CA ASP A 11 -27.30 2.29 -2.15
C ASP A 11 -26.13 2.30 -1.14
N LYS A 12 -25.89 1.13 -0.54
CA LYS A 12 -24.62 0.81 0.12
C LYS A 12 -23.61 0.30 -0.93
N THR A 13 -23.62 0.86 -2.12
CA THR A 13 -22.97 0.30 -3.30
C THR A 13 -21.57 0.87 -3.51
N ASN A 14 -20.92 1.31 -2.43
CA ASN A 14 -19.48 1.60 -2.43
C ASN A 14 -18.77 1.27 -1.11
N LYS A 15 -19.32 0.31 -0.36
CA LYS A 15 -18.58 -0.37 0.72
C LYS A 15 -18.49 -1.88 0.50
N LEU A 16 -19.31 -2.42 -0.40
CA LEU A 16 -19.35 -3.83 -0.76
C LEU A 16 -18.41 -4.18 -1.93
N GLU A 17 -18.11 -3.24 -2.83
CA GLU A 17 -17.10 -3.43 -3.89
C GLU A 17 -15.68 -3.59 -3.31
N ARG A 18 -15.39 -2.96 -2.16
CA ARG A 18 -14.09 -3.02 -1.49
C ARG A 18 -13.86 -4.31 -0.68
N VAL A 19 -14.92 -5.08 -0.39
CA VAL A 19 -14.77 -6.39 0.30
C VAL A 19 -14.61 -7.55 -0.68
N LEU A 20 -14.94 -7.37 -1.97
CA LEU A 20 -14.81 -8.41 -3.00
C LEU A 20 -13.45 -8.43 -3.70
N SER A 21 -12.65 -7.36 -3.65
CA SER A 21 -11.27 -7.38 -4.20
C SER A 21 -10.24 -8.03 -3.27
N LEU A 22 -10.62 -8.42 -2.06
CA LEU A 22 -9.72 -8.92 -1.00
C LEU A 22 -9.13 -10.31 -1.26
N ALA A 23 -9.33 -10.88 -2.45
CA ALA A 23 -8.89 -12.24 -2.78
C ALA A 23 -8.10 -12.36 -4.09
N ASN A 24 -7.64 -11.25 -4.67
CA ASN A 24 -6.64 -11.34 -5.74
C ASN A 24 -5.25 -11.19 -5.10
N ASN A 25 -4.64 -12.33 -4.78
CA ASN A 25 -3.19 -12.45 -4.58
C ASN A 25 -2.47 -12.34 -5.94
N GLU A 26 -2.91 -11.39 -6.78
CA GLU A 26 -2.32 -11.13 -8.07
C GLU A 26 -1.27 -10.06 -7.86
N LYS A 27 0.00 -10.46 -7.93
CA LYS A 27 1.14 -9.55 -7.93
C LYS A 27 1.00 -8.62 -9.13
N ASN A 28 0.37 -7.48 -8.91
CA ASN A 28 0.06 -6.51 -9.94
C ASN A 28 0.67 -5.15 -9.57
N ARG A 29 0.77 -4.28 -10.58
CA ARG A 29 1.49 -3.01 -10.44
C ARG A 29 0.74 -2.02 -9.55
N GLU A 30 -0.58 -2.13 -9.47
CA GLU A 30 -1.42 -1.25 -8.66
C GLU A 30 -1.21 -1.53 -7.17
N GLU A 31 -1.22 -2.80 -6.77
CA GLU A 31 -0.94 -3.23 -5.39
C GLU A 31 0.48 -2.88 -4.97
N LEU A 32 1.48 -3.12 -5.84
CA LEU A 32 2.85 -2.68 -5.60
C LEU A 32 2.92 -1.18 -5.35
N SER A 33 2.22 -0.41 -6.19
CA SER A 33 2.20 1.05 -6.08
C SER A 33 1.54 1.51 -4.80
N ALA A 34 0.45 0.86 -4.38
CA ALA A 34 -0.24 1.16 -3.14
C ALA A 34 0.66 0.90 -1.93
N MET A 35 1.33 -0.25 -1.87
CA MET A 35 2.26 -0.59 -0.77
C MET A 35 3.38 0.44 -0.60
N ILE A 36 3.95 0.90 -1.71
CA ILE A 36 5.03 1.89 -1.70
C ILE A 36 4.54 3.25 -1.21
N GLU A 37 3.36 3.69 -1.66
CA GLU A 37 2.76 4.95 -1.19
C GLU A 37 2.36 4.88 0.28
N ASP A 38 1.88 3.73 0.76
CA ASP A 38 1.58 3.50 2.17
C ASP A 38 2.83 3.57 3.04
N ILE A 39 3.94 2.92 2.64
CA ILE A 39 5.24 3.02 3.34
C ILE A 39 5.69 4.48 3.41
N LYS A 40 5.67 5.19 2.28
CA LYS A 40 6.09 6.59 2.19
C LYS A 40 5.26 7.50 3.09
N THR A 41 3.95 7.25 3.16
CA THR A 41 3.03 7.97 4.03
C THR A 41 3.32 7.68 5.50
N LYS A 42 3.52 6.40 5.87
CA LYS A 42 3.78 5.97 7.24
C LYS A 42 5.10 6.53 7.77
N LEU A 43 6.15 6.54 6.95
CA LEU A 43 7.45 7.09 7.30
C LEU A 43 7.50 8.62 7.21
N GLN A 44 6.43 9.27 6.75
CA GLN A 44 6.33 10.73 6.56
C GLN A 44 7.51 11.33 5.79
N VAL A 45 8.05 10.59 4.82
CA VAL A 45 9.30 10.98 4.13
C VAL A 45 8.99 12.07 3.12
N VAL A 46 9.18 13.32 3.53
CA VAL A 46 9.01 14.52 2.68
C VAL A 46 10.03 14.54 1.52
N ASN A 47 11.19 13.91 1.71
CA ASN A 47 12.25 13.77 0.71
C ASN A 47 12.13 12.50 -0.15
N GLY A 48 10.96 11.83 -0.14
CA GLY A 48 10.70 10.58 -0.85
C GLY A 48 10.67 10.69 -2.38
N ALA A 49 11.28 11.74 -2.96
CA ALA A 49 11.37 11.93 -4.40
C ALA A 49 12.09 10.76 -5.12
N ALA A 50 12.88 9.97 -4.38
CA ALA A 50 13.56 8.79 -4.89
C ALA A 50 12.71 7.50 -4.87
N ILE A 51 11.71 7.42 -3.98
CA ILE A 51 10.84 6.25 -3.80
C ILE A 51 9.56 6.49 -4.60
N LYS A 52 9.62 6.20 -5.90
CA LYS A 52 8.46 6.24 -6.78
C LYS A 52 8.08 4.82 -7.16
N PRO A 53 6.79 4.43 -7.05
CA PRO A 53 6.34 3.09 -7.41
C PRO A 53 6.62 2.74 -8.88
N GLU A 54 6.74 3.75 -9.73
CA GLU A 54 7.09 3.61 -11.14
C GLU A 54 8.48 2.99 -11.37
N HIS A 55 9.42 3.18 -10.44
CA HIS A 55 10.78 2.64 -10.54
C HIS A 55 10.96 1.23 -9.98
N PHE A 56 9.87 0.62 -9.49
CA PHE A 56 9.89 -0.74 -8.96
C PHE A 56 9.18 -1.68 -9.92
N SER A 57 9.84 -2.78 -10.26
CA SER A 57 9.24 -3.86 -11.05
C SER A 57 8.55 -4.88 -10.16
N LEU A 58 7.59 -5.62 -10.71
CA LEU A 58 6.94 -6.75 -10.02
C LEU A 58 7.91 -7.86 -9.57
N LYS A 59 9.13 -7.89 -10.11
CA LYS A 59 10.20 -8.78 -9.64
C LYS A 59 10.59 -8.55 -8.18
N LYS A 60 10.38 -7.33 -7.69
CA LYS A 60 10.65 -6.89 -6.31
C LYS A 60 9.41 -6.90 -5.44
N TYR A 61 8.30 -7.46 -5.93
CA TYR A 61 7.03 -7.43 -5.22
C TYR A 61 7.12 -8.10 -3.85
N ASP A 62 7.69 -9.31 -3.74
CA ASP A 62 7.84 -9.99 -2.44
C ASP A 62 8.72 -9.18 -1.48
N ASP A 63 9.87 -8.67 -1.96
CA ASP A 63 10.77 -7.85 -1.14
C ASP A 63 10.04 -6.59 -0.58
N ILE A 64 9.24 -5.93 -1.43
CA ILE A 64 8.45 -4.74 -1.07
C ILE A 64 7.32 -5.12 -0.10
N GLU A 65 6.65 -6.25 -0.31
CA GLU A 65 5.59 -6.76 0.57
C GLU A 65 6.13 -7.02 1.98
N GLU A 66 7.33 -7.61 2.10
CA GLU A 66 7.97 -7.85 3.39
C GLU A 66 8.29 -6.54 4.12
N ILE A 67 8.89 -5.56 3.42
CA ILE A 67 9.16 -4.23 3.99
C ILE A 67 7.85 -3.55 4.39
N HIS A 68 6.83 -3.59 3.52
CA HIS A 68 5.52 -3.02 3.79
C HIS A 68 4.90 -3.62 5.06
N ALA A 69 4.91 -4.95 5.18
CA ALA A 69 4.40 -5.64 6.35
C ALA A 69 5.16 -5.26 7.63
N MET A 70 6.49 -5.13 7.56
CA MET A 70 7.31 -4.68 8.68
C MET A 70 6.99 -3.23 9.08
N VAL A 71 6.85 -2.34 8.09
CA VAL A 71 6.56 -0.92 8.31
C VAL A 71 5.16 -0.73 8.91
N MET A 72 4.16 -1.47 8.42
CA MET A 72 2.79 -1.37 8.92
C MET A 72 2.58 -1.95 10.31
N LYS A 73 3.40 -2.93 10.71
CA LYS A 73 3.35 -3.52 12.06
C LYS A 73 3.84 -2.58 13.16
N LYS A 74 4.60 -1.53 12.81
CA LYS A 74 5.23 -0.62 13.78
C LYS A 74 4.65 0.78 13.65
N ASP A 75 4.34 1.39 14.79
CA ASP A 75 3.68 2.70 14.81
C ASP A 75 4.65 3.88 14.69
N ASN A 76 5.85 3.74 15.23
CA ASN A 76 6.84 4.81 15.30
C ASN A 76 8.23 4.29 14.94
N PHE A 77 8.98 5.08 14.17
CA PHE A 77 10.35 4.78 13.77
C PHE A 77 11.29 5.85 14.29
N SER A 78 12.48 5.47 14.72
CA SER A 78 13.57 6.42 14.94
C SER A 78 14.12 6.92 13.61
N VAL A 79 14.83 8.06 13.63
CA VAL A 79 15.44 8.65 12.42
C VAL A 79 16.35 7.65 11.71
N SER A 80 17.18 6.91 12.46
CA SER A 80 18.08 5.90 11.90
C SER A 80 17.35 4.72 11.26
N GLU A 81 16.20 4.32 11.81
CA GLU A 81 15.36 3.27 11.20
C GLU A 81 14.71 3.76 9.91
N MET A 82 14.19 5.00 9.90
CA MET A 82 13.65 5.61 8.68
C MET A 82 14.70 5.67 7.58
N ASP A 83 15.92 6.13 7.90
CA ASP A 83 17.03 6.19 6.96
C ASP A 83 17.40 4.80 6.42
N ALA A 84 17.45 3.77 7.28
CA ALA A 84 17.73 2.40 6.87
C ALA A 84 16.68 1.87 5.89
N ILE A 85 15.38 2.03 6.21
CA ILE A 85 14.28 1.55 5.36
C ILE A 85 14.27 2.30 4.01
N VAL A 86 14.47 3.61 4.04
CA VAL A 86 14.55 4.44 2.82
C VAL A 86 15.74 4.02 1.96
N SER A 87 16.90 3.75 2.56
CA SER A 87 18.09 3.29 1.84
C SER A 87 17.88 1.91 1.22
N GLU A 88 17.23 1.00 1.95
CA GLU A 88 16.92 -0.34 1.47
C GLU A 88 15.95 -0.31 0.28
N LEU A 89 14.85 0.45 0.40
CA LEU A 89 13.92 0.70 -0.71
C LEU A 89 14.62 1.38 -1.90
N GLY A 90 15.52 2.33 -1.63
CA GLY A 90 16.31 2.99 -2.66
C GLY A 90 17.22 2.02 -3.43
N SER A 91 17.77 1.01 -2.76
CA SER A 91 18.60 -0.04 -3.37
C SER A 91 17.80 -1.04 -4.20
N MET A 92 16.52 -1.19 -3.93
CA MET A 92 15.62 -2.09 -4.68
C MET A 92 15.06 -1.45 -5.95
N ARG A 93 15.32 -0.15 -6.14
CA ARG A 93 14.99 0.55 -7.37
C ARG A 93 15.69 -0.16 -8.53
N ASP A 94 14.92 -0.66 -9.50
CA ASP A 94 15.49 -1.00 -10.79
C ASP A 94 15.97 0.33 -11.36
N GLN A 95 17.27 0.59 -11.26
CA GLN A 95 17.88 1.62 -12.09
C GLN A 95 17.59 1.19 -13.52
N SER A 96 16.57 1.80 -14.11
CA SER A 96 16.60 2.08 -15.53
C SER A 96 17.86 2.92 -15.72
N ASP A 97 19.00 2.23 -15.90
CA ASP A 97 20.25 2.82 -16.33
C ASP A 97 19.94 3.70 -17.54
N ASN A 98 20.08 5.01 -17.35
CA ASN A 98 20.22 5.98 -18.41
C ASN A 98 21.35 6.93 -18.07
#